data_AF-A0A848XUV5-F1
#
_entry.id   AF-A0A848XUV5-F1
#
_cell.length_a   1.000
_cell.length_b   1.000
_cell.length_c   1.000
_cell.angle_alpha   90.00
_cell.angle_beta   90.00
_cell.angle_gamma   90.00
#
_symmetry.space_group_name_H-M   'P 1'
#
loop_
_entity.id
_entity.type
_entity.pdbx_description
1 polymer ?
#
loop_
_entity_poly.entity_id
_entity_poly.type
_entity_poly.pdbx_seq_one_letter_code
_entity_poly.pdbx_strand_id
1 'polypeptide(L)' 'PIHQGKRETLDVVAALVTGAPPLLAPRGSLVLVIQRRLPAGPLLESSFPHVRIVADDGPFRLWEAAQAG' A
#
# COMPACT_ATOMS: atom_id res chain seq x y z
N PRO A 1 5.18 -7.47 -4.75
CA PRO A 1 6.18 -8.49 -4.32
C PRO A 1 7.07 -7.93 -3.22
N ILE A 2 7.23 -8.66 -2.12
CA ILE A 2 8.13 -8.27 -1.00
C ILE A 2 9.54 -8.87 -1.15
N HIS A 3 9.82 -9.44 -2.31
CA HIS A 3 11.11 -10.02 -2.65
C HIS A 3 11.54 -9.58 -4.06
N GLN A 4 12.83 -9.31 -4.21
CA GLN A 4 13.53 -9.28 -5.50
C GLN A 4 14.64 -10.32 -5.43
N GLY A 5 14.45 -11.46 -6.10
CA GLY A 5 15.31 -12.64 -5.91
C GLY A 5 15.21 -13.18 -4.48
N LYS A 6 16.35 -13.38 -3.80
CA LYS A 6 16.40 -13.86 -2.40
C LYS A 6 16.32 -12.74 -1.35
N ARG A 7 16.31 -11.47 -1.75
CA ARG A 7 16.32 -10.33 -0.83
C ARG A 7 14.89 -9.89 -0.55
N GLU A 8 14.54 -9.81 0.74
CA GLU A 8 13.34 -9.10 1.19
C GLU A 8 13.52 -7.60 0.91
N THR A 9 12.63 -7.04 0.08
CA THR A 9 12.62 -5.61 -0.26
C THR A 9 11.19 -5.11 -0.44
N LEU A 10 10.97 -3.87 -0.03
CA LEU A 10 9.71 -3.16 -0.25
C LEU A 10 9.74 -2.30 -1.52
N ASP A 11 10.81 -2.29 -2.31
CA ASP A 11 10.96 -1.39 -3.46
C ASP A 11 9.82 -1.51 -4.46
N VAL A 12 9.35 -2.73 -4.73
CA VAL A 12 8.21 -2.94 -5.64
C VAL A 12 6.90 -2.45 -5.03
N VAL A 13 6.75 -2.58 -3.71
CA VAL A 13 5.59 -2.05 -2.99
C VAL A 13 5.63 -0.53 -2.98
N ALA A 14 6.80 0.07 -2.74
CA ALA A 14 7.00 1.51 -2.79
C ALA A 14 6.69 2.05 -4.20
N ALA A 15 7.21 1.42 -5.26
CA ALA A 15 6.93 1.81 -6.64
C ALA A 15 5.44 1.69 -7.01
N LEU A 16 4.76 0.64 -6.53
CA LEU A 16 3.31 0.50 -6.70
C LEU A 16 2.56 1.63 -5.99
N VAL A 17 2.91 1.91 -4.74
CA VAL A 17 2.23 2.93 -3.91
C VAL A 17 2.44 4.33 -4.45
N THR A 18 3.66 4.70 -4.86
CA THR A 18 3.96 6.04 -5.37
C THR A 18 3.46 6.25 -6.81
N GLY A 19 3.38 5.18 -7.62
CA GLY A 19 2.91 5.24 -9.00
C GLY A 19 1.39 5.14 -9.18
N ALA A 20 0.66 4.67 -8.16
CA ALA A 20 -0.79 4.46 -8.24
C ALA A 20 -1.64 5.74 -8.31
N PRO A 21 -1.38 6.83 -7.56
CA PRO A 21 -2.22 8.02 -7.54
C PRO A 21 -2.68 8.57 -8.90
N PRO A 22 -1.79 8.82 -9.89
CA PRO A 22 -2.20 9.37 -11.18
C PRO A 22 -2.96 8.39 -12.08
N LEU A 23 -3.03 7.10 -11.71
CA LEU A 23 -3.71 6.06 -12.49
C LEU A 23 -5.12 5.75 -11.98
N LEU A 24 -5.51 6.33 -10.85
CA LEU A 24 -6.82 6.12 -10.24
C LEU A 24 -7.82 7.14 -10.79
N ALA A 25 -9.07 6.68 -10.96
CA ALA A 25 -10.19 7.60 -11.18
C ALA A 25 -10.35 8.54 -9.96
N PRO A 26 -11.05 9.69 -10.10
CA PRO A 26 -11.39 10.52 -8.95
C PRO A 26 -12.06 9.68 -7.86
N ARG A 27 -11.61 9.83 -6.60
CA ARG A 27 -12.03 9.01 -5.45
C ARG A 27 -11.74 7.50 -5.58
N GLY A 28 -10.95 7.09 -6.56
CA GLY A 28 -10.47 5.72 -6.71
C GLY A 28 -9.51 5.33 -5.58
N SER A 29 -9.31 4.03 -5.40
CA SER A 29 -8.54 3.50 -4.27
C SER A 29 -7.59 2.38 -4.68
N LEU A 30 -6.45 2.32 -4.00
CA LEU A 30 -5.56 1.18 -3.98
C LEU A 30 -5.86 0.32 -2.75
N VAL A 31 -6.10 -0.97 -2.96
CA VAL A 31 -6.24 -1.96 -1.88
C VAL A 31 -5.00 -2.84 -1.86
N LEU A 32 -4.32 -2.89 -0.72
CA LEU A 32 -3.03 -3.57 -0.55
C LEU A 32 -3.07 -4.52 0.65
N VAL A 33 -2.82 -5.80 0.41
CA VAL A 33 -2.54 -6.79 1.46
C VAL A 33 -1.03 -7.01 1.58
N ILE A 34 -0.51 -6.97 2.81
CA ILE A 34 0.91 -7.18 3.07
C ILE A 34 1.13 -7.78 4.47
N GLN A 35 2.29 -8.39 4.70
CA GLN A 35 2.66 -8.91 6.02
C GLN A 35 2.64 -7.79 7.07
N ARG A 36 2.00 -8.05 8.22
CA ARG A 36 1.81 -7.08 9.31
C ARG A 36 3.11 -6.48 9.83
N ARG A 37 4.22 -7.22 9.79
CA ARG A 37 5.55 -6.74 10.23
C ARG A 37 6.18 -5.72 9.29
N LEU A 38 5.66 -5.57 8.07
CA LEU A 38 6.22 -4.66 7.07
C LEU A 38 5.57 -3.27 7.17
N PRO A 39 6.37 -2.18 7.15
CA PRO A 39 5.89 -0.82 7.37
C PRO A 39 5.20 -0.21 6.13
N ALA A 40 4.02 -0.70 5.76
CA ALA A 40 3.26 -0.17 4.61
C ALA A 40 2.51 1.13 4.91
N GLY A 41 2.12 1.38 6.17
CA GLY A 41 1.38 2.58 6.57
C GLY A 41 2.06 3.89 6.14
N PRO A 42 3.31 4.15 6.57
CA PRO A 42 4.04 5.36 6.19
C PRO A 42 4.19 5.54 4.67
N LEU A 43 4.38 4.43 3.94
CA LEU A 43 4.46 4.48 2.47
C LEU A 43 3.13 4.95 1.87
N LEU A 44 2.01 4.37 2.29
CA LEU A 44 0.68 4.75 1.81
C LEU A 44 0.34 6.20 2.19
N GLU A 45 0.58 6.59 3.44
CA GLU A 45 0.26 7.92 3.98
C GLU A 45 1.05 9.03 3.28
N SER A 46 2.26 8.73 2.79
CA SER A 46 3.04 9.69 2.00
C SER A 46 2.51 9.92 0.58
N SER A 47 1.71 9.00 0.03
CA SER A 47 1.26 9.03 -1.37
C SER A 47 -0.26 9.25 -1.53
N PHE A 48 -1.04 9.03 -0.46
CA PHE A 48 -2.49 9.10 -0.49
C PHE A 48 -3.01 9.99 0.64
N PRO A 49 -4.01 10.86 0.38
CA PRO A 49 -4.59 11.72 1.40
C PRO A 49 -5.46 10.97 2.43
N HIS A 50 -5.95 9.78 2.08
CA HIS A 50 -6.78 8.97 2.95
C HIS A 50 -6.27 7.53 2.97
N VAL A 51 -5.87 7.04 4.14
CA VAL A 51 -5.37 5.68 4.35
C VAL A 51 -6.05 5.07 5.56
N ARG A 52 -6.52 3.82 5.44
CA ARG A 52 -7.10 3.08 6.55
C ARG A 52 -6.78 1.60 6.48
N ILE A 53 -6.85 0.94 7.63
CA ILE A 53 -6.81 -0.52 7.74
C ILE A 53 -8.23 -1.03 7.52
N VAL A 54 -8.40 -1.95 6.57
CA VAL A 54 -9.68 -2.60 6.28
C VAL A 54 -9.82 -3.89 7.09
N ALA A 55 -8.73 -4.63 7.25
CA ALA A 55 -8.65 -5.87 8.03
C ALA A 55 -7.24 -6.06 8.60
N ASP A 56 -7.14 -6.73 9.74
CA ASP A 56 -5.87 -7.05 10.41
C ASP A 56 -5.96 -8.46 10.98
N ASP A 57 -5.54 -9.45 10.18
CA ASP A 57 -5.76 -10.87 10.43
C ASP A 57 -4.42 -11.61 10.50
N GLY A 58 -3.98 -11.86 11.74
CA GLY A 58 -2.78 -12.64 12.04
C GLY A 58 -1.51 -12.04 11.39
N PRO A 59 -0.84 -12.76 10.45
CA PRO A 59 0.40 -12.29 9.86
C PRO A 59 0.18 -11.22 8.77
N PHE A 60 -1.05 -10.89 8.39
CA PHE A 60 -1.35 -9.97 7.29
C PHE A 60 -2.23 -8.81 7.72
N ARG A 61 -2.08 -7.68 7.02
CA ARG A 61 -2.93 -6.51 7.14
C ARG A 61 -3.38 -6.05 5.76
N LEU A 62 -4.66 -5.72 5.65
CA LEU A 62 -5.28 -5.15 4.46
C LEU A 62 -5.44 -3.64 4.63
N TRP A 63 -4.89 -2.89 3.70
CA TRP A 63 -4.96 -1.44 3.65
C TRP A 63 -5.81 -0.98 2.47
N GLU A 64 -6.54 0.12 2.65
CA GLU A 64 -7.13 0.89 1.57
C GLU A 64 -6.55 2.31 1.61
N ALA A 65 -6.13 2.80 0.46
CA ALA A 65 -5.62 4.15 0.27
C ALA A 65 -6.35 4.83 -0.90
N ALA A 66 -7.03 5.94 -0.64
CA ALA A 66 -7.95 6.58 -1.58
C ALA A 66 -7.45 7.96 -2.01
N GLN A 67 -7.69 8.30 -3.29
CA GLN A 67 -7.48 9.65 -3.80
C GLN A 67 -8.55 10.61 -3.28
N ALA A 68 -8.16 11.88 -3.14
CA ALA A 68 -9.14 12.95 -2.98
C ALA A 68 -9.97 13.07 -4.27
N GLY A 69 -11.21 13.52 -4.13
CA GLY A 69 -12.13 13.77 -5.25
C GLY A 69 -11.92 15.14 -5.88
#